data_AF-A0A965QTH9-F1
#
_entry.id   AF-A0A965QTH9-F1
#
_cell.length_a   1.000
_cell.length_b   1.000
_cell.length_c   1.000
_cell.angle_alpha   90.00
_cell.angle_beta   90.00
_cell.angle_gamma   90.00
#
_symmetry.space_group_name_H-M   'P 1'
#
loop_
_entity.id
_entity.type
_entity.pdbx_description
1 polymer ?
#
loop_
_entity_poly.entity_id
_entity_poly.type
_entity_poly.pdbx_seq_one_letter_code
_entity_poly.pdbx_strand_id
1 'polypeptide(L)' 'IVGGGVKNSLLCQMIADATGRAVVAGPVEATAIGNVLVQLAARDGAVDLRALRSVVRDSFEPRHYEPREAARWNDRLAG' A
#
# COMPACT_ATOMS: atom_id res chain seq x y z
N ILE A 1 2.21 0.33 0.18
CA ILE A 1 2.45 0.69 -1.23
C ILE A 1 1.14 0.55 -1.99
N VAL A 2 0.82 1.50 -2.86
CA VAL A 2 -0.40 1.50 -3.70
C VAL A 2 -0.04 1.81 -5.16
N GLY A 3 -0.98 1.65 -6.09
CA GLY A 3 -0.76 1.91 -7.52
C GLY A 3 -0.26 0.68 -8.29
N GLY A 4 -0.04 0.82 -9.59
CA GLY A 4 0.34 -0.29 -10.48
C GLY A 4 1.60 -1.05 -10.06
N GLY A 5 2.56 -0.39 -9.40
CA GLY A 5 3.80 -0.99 -8.92
C GLY A 5 3.60 -2.14 -7.93
N VAL A 6 2.46 -2.19 -7.22
CA VAL A 6 2.15 -3.29 -6.28
C VAL A 6 1.92 -4.63 -6.98
N LYS A 7 1.73 -4.64 -8.31
CA LYS A 7 1.61 -5.88 -9.08
C LYS A 7 2.95 -6.63 -9.14
N ASN A 8 4.08 -5.92 -9.07
CA ASN A 8 5.40 -6.53 -9.05
C ASN A 8 5.75 -7.00 -7.64
N SER A 9 5.53 -8.30 -7.39
CA SER A 9 5.79 -8.94 -6.10
C SER A 9 7.27 -8.92 -5.72
N LEU A 10 8.17 -9.09 -6.69
CA LEU A 10 9.62 -9.02 -6.46
C LEU A 10 10.03 -7.63 -5.98
N LEU A 11 9.54 -6.57 -6.63
CA LEU A 11 9.78 -5.19 -6.20
C LEU A 11 9.26 -4.95 -4.77
N CYS A 12 8.05 -5.42 -4.45
CA CYS A 12 7.49 -5.27 -3.10
C CYS A 12 8.33 -5.98 -2.03
N GLN A 13 8.81 -7.19 -2.32
CA GLN A 13 9.70 -7.94 -1.42
C GLN A 13 11.05 -7.23 -1.26
N MET A 14 11.65 -6.76 -2.37
CA MET A 14 12.91 -6.00 -2.32
C MET A 14 12.78 -4.74 -1.47
N ILE A 15 11.63 -4.05 -1.52
CA ILE A 15 11.38 -2.88 -0.65
C ILE A 15 11.29 -3.30 0.81
N ALA A 16 10.60 -4.41 1.12
CA ALA A 16 10.52 -4.92 2.50
C ALA A 16 11.91 -5.28 3.03
N ASP A 17 12.71 -5.99 2.22
CA ASP A 17 14.08 -6.38 2.57
C ASP A 17 14.97 -5.15 2.75
N ALA A 18 14.99 -4.22 1.78
CA ALA A 18 15.86 -3.06 1.80
C ALA A 18 15.54 -2.08 2.95
N THR A 19 14.26 -1.97 3.33
CA THR A 19 13.84 -1.06 4.41
C THR A 19 13.83 -1.72 5.78
N GLY A 20 13.96 -3.06 5.85
CA GLY A 20 13.78 -3.83 7.08
C GLY A 20 12.38 -3.67 7.70
N ARG A 21 11.37 -3.33 6.90
CA ARG A 21 9.99 -3.07 7.36
C ARG A 21 8.99 -3.91 6.58
N ALA A 22 7.94 -4.35 7.28
CA ALA A 22 6.80 -4.98 6.65
C ALA A 22 6.16 -4.05 5.61
N VAL A 23 5.91 -4.59 4.41
CA VAL A 23 5.26 -3.89 3.32
C VAL A 23 3.84 -4.44 3.15
N VAL A 24 2.87 -3.54 3.25
CA VAL A 24 1.47 -3.79 2.88
C VAL A 24 1.24 -3.23 1.49
N ALA A 25 0.90 -4.08 0.51
CA ALA A 25 0.80 -3.72 -0.90
C ALA A 25 -0.63 -3.89 -1.42
N GLY A 26 -1.25 -2.78 -1.80
CA GLY A 26 -2.62 -2.74 -2.33
C GLY A 26 -3.44 -1.60 -1.72
N PRO A 27 -4.60 -1.27 -2.34
CA PRO A 27 -5.07 -1.80 -3.62
C PRO A 27 -4.30 -1.24 -4.83
N VAL A 28 -4.35 -1.94 -5.97
CA VAL A 28 -3.72 -1.51 -7.23
C VAL A 28 -4.30 -0.17 -7.67
N GLU A 29 -5.63 -0.08 -7.73
CA GLU A 29 -6.34 1.08 -8.27
C GLU A 29 -6.70 2.12 -7.20
N ALA A 30 -5.80 2.33 -6.22
CA ALA A 30 -6.06 3.20 -5.07
C ALA A 30 -6.51 4.62 -5.45
N THR A 31 -5.96 5.18 -6.54
CA THR A 31 -6.36 6.49 -7.06
C THR A 31 -7.82 6.49 -7.53
N ALA A 32 -8.23 5.49 -8.30
CA ALA A 32 -9.60 5.38 -8.81
C ALA A 32 -10.60 5.16 -7.67
N ILE A 33 -10.26 4.27 -6.73
CA ILE A 33 -11.07 3.98 -5.54
C ILE A 33 -11.26 5.25 -4.70
N GLY A 34 -10.17 5.96 -4.40
CA GLY A 34 -10.23 7.20 -3.62
C GLY A 34 -11.05 8.30 -4.31
N ASN A 35 -10.94 8.41 -5.63
CA ASN A 35 -11.72 9.37 -6.41
C ASN A 35 -13.23 9.12 -6.26
N VAL A 36 -13.67 7.89 -6.51
CA VAL A 36 -15.10 7.51 -6.40
C VAL A 36 -15.61 7.72 -4.97
N LEU A 37 -14.85 7.28 -3.95
CA LEU A 37 -15.28 7.40 -2.55
C LEU A 37 -15.43 8.85 -2.10
N VAL A 38 -14.50 9.74 -2.49
CA VAL A 38 -14.60 11.17 -2.15
C VAL A 38 -15.77 11.83 -2.88
N GLN A 39 -16.00 11.50 -4.15
CA GLN A 39 -17.14 12.04 -4.91
C GLN A 39 -18.48 11.60 -4.31
N LEU A 40 -18.59 10.35 -3.86
CA LEU A 40 -19.79 9.84 -3.18
C LEU A 40 -19.99 10.53 -1.82
N ALA A 41 -18.95 10.63 -0.99
CA ALA A 41 -19.07 11.28 0.32
C ALA A 41 -19.39 12.78 0.22
N ALA A 42 -18.82 13.48 -0.78
CA ALA A 42 -19.10 14.90 -1.01
C ALA A 42 -20.57 15.16 -1.37
N ARG A 43 -21.24 14.20 -2.04
CA ARG A 43 -22.68 14.26 -2.33
C ARG A 43 -23.52 14.21 -1.05
N ASP A 44 -23.04 13.53 -0.02
CA ASP A 44 -23.73 13.38 1.27
C ASP A 44 -23.40 14.53 2.27
N GLY A 45 -22.67 15.56 1.81
CA GLY A 45 -22.51 16.84 2.50
C GLY A 45 -21.26 16.96 3.39
N ALA A 46 -20.56 15.85 3.68
CA ALA A 46 -19.29 15.89 4.40
C ALA A 46 -18.40 14.67 4.07
N VAL A 47 -17.09 14.90 4.00
CA VAL A 47 -16.11 13.83 3.75
C VAL A 47 -15.45 13.41 5.05
N ASP A 48 -15.74 12.20 5.52
CA ASP A 48 -14.99 11.54 6.60
C ASP A 48 -13.94 10.59 6.03
N LEU A 49 -12.68 11.05 5.96
CA LEU A 49 -11.57 10.24 5.48
C LEU A 49 -11.30 9.00 6.32
N ARG A 50 -11.69 8.96 7.61
CA ARG A 50 -11.54 7.77 8.45
C ARG A 50 -12.53 6.70 8.01
N ALA A 51 -13.81 7.05 7.85
CA ALA A 51 -14.82 6.13 7.33
C ALA A 51 -14.44 5.60 5.94
N LEU A 52 -14.00 6.49 5.02
CA LEU A 52 -13.58 6.07 3.68
C LEU A 52 -12.40 5.10 3.70
N ARG A 53 -11.42 5.30 4.60
CA ARG A 53 -10.30 4.37 4.78
C ARG A 53 -10.74 3.02 5.36
N SER A 54 -11.78 2.98 6.19
CA SER A 54 -12.36 1.71 6.67
C SER A 54 -12.96 0.94 5.51
N VAL A 55 -13.79 1.59 4.68
CA VAL A 55 -14.38 0.97 3.49
C VAL A 55 -13.31 0.33 2.60
N VAL A 56 -12.21 1.04 2.32
CA VAL A 56 -11.10 0.48 1.54
C VAL A 56 -10.47 -0.73 2.22
N ARG A 57 -10.22 -0.67 3.53
CA ARG A 57 -9.64 -1.79 4.29
C ARG A 57 -10.54 -3.02 4.28
N ASP A 58 -11.84 -2.81 4.42
CA ASP A 58 -12.82 -3.89 4.55
C ASP A 58 -13.21 -4.49 3.19
N SER A 59 -12.87 -3.81 2.08
CA SER A 59 -13.24 -4.19 0.71
C SER A 59 -12.11 -4.83 -0.09
N PHE A 60 -10.85 -4.64 0.32
CA PHE A 60 -9.69 -5.11 -0.45
C PHE A 60 -8.67 -5.77 0.48
N GLU A 61 -8.32 -7.02 0.16
CA GLU A 61 -7.24 -7.74 0.86
C GLU A 61 -5.88 -7.29 0.30
N PRO A 62 -5.05 -6.58 1.09
CA PRO A 62 -3.71 -6.23 0.66
C PRO A 62 -2.77 -7.44 0.78
N ARG A 63 -1.68 -7.44 0.00
CA ARG A 63 -0.61 -8.45 0.16
C ARG A 63 0.43 -7.96 1.17
N HIS A 64 0.84 -8.84 2.07
CA HIS A 64 1.83 -8.57 3.09
C HIS A 64 3.18 -9.18 2.71
N TYR A 65 4.25 -8.40 2.85
CA TYR A 65 5.62 -8.83 2.61
C TYR A 65 6.45 -8.49 3.85
N GLU A 66 6.88 -9.54 4.55
CA GLU A 66 7.83 -9.40 5.66
C GLU A 66 9.27 -9.36 5.11
N PRO A 67 10.19 -8.62 5.75
CA PRO A 67 11.61 -8.66 5.41
C PRO A 67 12.18 -10.07 5.56
N ARG A 68 12.92 -10.52 4.55
CA ARG A 68 13.59 -11.85 4.48
C ARG A 68 15.10 -11.73 4.33
N GLU A 69 15.57 -10.75 3.54
CA GLU A 69 17.00 -10.58 3.22
C GLU A 69 17.54 -9.18 3.63
N ALA A 70 17.10 -8.63 4.76
CA ALA A 70 17.50 -7.29 5.18
C ALA A 70 19.03 -7.10 5.31
N ALA A 71 19.74 -8.13 5.76
CA ALA A 71 21.21 -8.11 5.89
C ALA A 71 21.93 -7.90 4.54
N ARG A 72 21.41 -8.46 3.44
CA ARG A 72 21.99 -8.35 2.09
C ARG A 72 21.91 -6.93 1.52
N TRP A 73 21.03 -6.10 2.05
CA TRP A 73 20.92 -4.68 1.69
C TRP A 73 21.82 -3.80 2.55
N ASN A 74 22.02 -4.14 3.82
CA ASN A 74 22.92 -3.41 4.71
C ASN A 74 24.37 -3.38 4.19
N ASP A 75 24.87 -4.50 3.67
CA ASP A 75 26.22 -4.58 3.09
C ASP A 75 26.41 -3.68 1.86
N ARG A 76 25.31 -3.37 1.13
CA ARG A 76 25.34 -2.50 -0.06
C ARG A 76 25.12 -1.02 0.24
N LEU A 77 24.57 -0.70 1.41
CA LEU A 77 24.32 0.68 1.85
C LEU A 77 25.42 1.22 2.78
N ALA A 78 26.26 0.34 3.33
CA ALA A 78 27.39 0.69 4.19
C ALA A 78 28.70 0.98 3.42
N GLY A 79 28.65 1.03 2.08
CA GLY A 79 29.79 1.36 1.20
C GLY A 79 29.75 2.78 0.68
#